data_AF-A0A3P9J8V4-F1
#
_entry.id   AF-A0A3P9J8V4-F1
#
_cell.length_a   1.000
_cell.length_b   1.000
_cell.length_c   1.000
_cell.angle_alpha   90.00
_cell.angle_beta   90.00
_cell.angle_gamma   90.00
#
_symmetry.space_group_name_H-M   'P 1'
#
loop_
_entity.id
_entity.type
_entity.pdbx_description
1 polymer ?
#
loop_
_entity_poly.entity_id
_entity_poly.type
_entity_poly.pdbx_seq_one_letter_code
_entity_poly.pdbx_strand_id
1 'polypeptide(L)'
;MVCCPRCPRLCSRSSAYTLLLGLCFVTLGTSRILLLKFSANADSQYDFLPASVNLLAEALKLLFCLVMSVRVIIREGRSFRGLGSTSSSSLLNSLKWSVPAFLYFVDNIIIFYVMTYLQPAMAVLFSNVVILTTAVLFRIVLKRRLSWVQWAALVILFLAIVSLTTGSGSKQNSIVVSSLHSNPLFTPSNSCLLYTQLLDQMKNSSASALWTSSLPGQAWKDRMLEKLRYLGVGHILILLQCFVSSMANIYNEKILKEGEQLTESIFIQNSKLYAFGVVFNGFTLGVGSEARGRTLHCGLLYGHNIFSLGLVLVTAALGLSVAFILKFRDNMFHVLTGQITTVLAPMVLLAIFIYNASRPKDLEYSLQQEKLRVINGEVSERSRGDGEELELLTRTETDSESEESL
;
A
#
# COMPACT_ATOMS: atom_id res chain seq x y z
N MET A 1 -10.57 -10.97 53.63
CA MET A 1 -9.23 -10.63 53.10
C MET A 1 -9.33 -9.31 52.35
N VAL A 2 -8.68 -8.30 52.89
CA VAL A 2 -8.77 -6.89 52.52
C VAL A 2 -8.13 -6.65 51.14
N CYS A 3 -8.85 -6.02 50.21
CA CYS A 3 -8.30 -5.58 48.93
C CYS A 3 -7.51 -4.28 49.11
N CYS A 4 -6.27 -4.28 48.64
CA CYS A 4 -5.38 -3.12 48.65
C CYS A 4 -5.62 -2.21 47.41
N PRO A 5 -5.69 -0.87 47.53
CA PRO A 5 -6.02 0.04 46.43
C PRO A 5 -4.77 0.82 45.97
N ARG A 6 -3.87 0.21 45.19
CA ARG A 6 -2.82 0.89 44.38
C ARG A 6 -1.92 -0.14 43.68
N CYS A 7 -2.31 -0.56 42.48
CA CYS A 7 -1.43 -1.08 41.43
C CYS A 7 -2.27 -1.27 40.16
N PRO A 8 -1.91 -0.69 39.00
CA PRO A 8 -2.70 -0.84 37.79
C PRO A 8 -2.56 -2.28 37.31
N ARG A 9 -3.66 -3.04 37.34
CA ARG A 9 -3.76 -4.34 36.66
C ARG A 9 -3.75 -4.13 35.14
N LEU A 10 -2.66 -3.61 34.59
CA LEU A 10 -2.50 -3.35 33.16
C LEU A 10 -1.87 -4.56 32.47
N CYS A 11 -2.57 -5.69 32.46
CA CYS A 11 -2.50 -6.75 31.43
C CYS A 11 -3.14 -8.03 31.97
N SER A 12 -4.46 -8.16 31.80
CA SER A 12 -5.05 -9.50 31.67
C SER A 12 -4.47 -10.15 30.40
N ARG A 13 -4.21 -11.47 30.41
CA ARG A 13 -3.75 -12.25 29.23
C ARG A 13 -4.55 -11.93 27.96
N SER A 14 -5.87 -11.72 28.08
CA SER A 14 -6.74 -11.34 26.96
C SER A 14 -6.43 -9.94 26.39
N SER A 15 -6.07 -8.99 27.24
CA SER A 15 -5.67 -7.64 26.82
C SER A 15 -4.34 -7.68 26.07
N ALA A 16 -3.38 -8.48 26.55
CA ALA A 16 -2.09 -8.65 25.89
C ALA A 16 -2.24 -9.22 24.47
N TYR A 17 -3.09 -10.25 24.27
CA TYR A 17 -3.38 -10.78 22.93
C TYR A 17 -4.04 -9.75 22.01
N THR A 18 -4.92 -8.89 22.55
CA THR A 18 -5.57 -7.82 21.77
C THR A 18 -4.54 -6.82 21.27
N LEU A 19 -3.66 -6.37 22.16
CA LEU A 19 -2.61 -5.42 21.84
C LEU A 19 -1.61 -6.01 20.84
N LEU A 20 -1.25 -7.29 20.99
CA LEU A 20 -0.37 -7.97 20.05
C LEU A 20 -0.98 -8.06 18.64
N LEU A 21 -2.27 -8.42 18.54
CA LEU A 21 -2.98 -8.48 17.25
C LEU A 21 -3.06 -7.09 16.61
N GLY A 22 -3.43 -6.07 17.39
CA GLY A 22 -3.51 -4.69 16.90
C GLY A 22 -2.16 -4.15 16.45
N LEU A 23 -1.11 -4.35 17.26
CA LEU A 23 0.25 -3.91 16.92
C LEU A 23 0.76 -4.62 15.67
N CYS A 24 0.58 -5.94 15.57
CA CYS A 24 0.94 -6.72 14.37
C CYS A 24 0.22 -6.21 13.12
N PHE A 25 -1.07 -5.91 13.21
CA PHE A 25 -1.82 -5.35 12.09
C PHE A 25 -1.30 -3.96 11.68
N VAL A 26 -1.06 -3.07 12.65
CA VAL A 26 -0.55 -1.72 12.38
C VAL A 26 0.86 -1.76 11.80
N THR A 27 1.75 -2.63 12.29
CA THR A 27 3.10 -2.76 11.74
C THR A 27 3.07 -3.34 10.32
N LEU A 28 2.26 -4.36 10.05
CA LEU A 28 2.10 -4.90 8.70
C LEU A 28 1.46 -3.87 7.75
N GLY A 29 0.45 -3.12 8.21
CA GLY A 29 -0.22 -2.09 7.43
C GLY A 29 0.69 -0.92 7.08
N THR A 30 1.48 -0.43 8.04
CA THR A 30 2.48 0.62 7.80
C THR A 30 3.58 0.14 6.86
N SER A 31 4.08 -1.08 7.07
CA SER A 31 5.08 -1.71 6.21
C SER A 31 4.57 -1.88 4.77
N ARG A 32 3.30 -2.22 4.57
CA ARG A 32 2.67 -2.33 3.24
C ARG A 32 2.72 -1.00 2.50
N ILE A 33 2.35 0.10 3.17
CA ILE A 33 2.34 1.45 2.56
C ILE A 33 3.77 1.88 2.21
N LEU A 34 4.73 1.63 3.10
CA LEU A 34 6.15 1.93 2.86
C LEU A 34 6.71 1.13 1.67
N LEU A 35 6.51 -0.18 1.64
CA LEU A 35 6.97 -1.04 0.55
C LEU A 35 6.31 -0.67 -0.78
N LEU A 36 5.02 -0.30 -0.76
CA LEU A 36 4.37 0.22 -1.95
C LEU A 36 5.04 1.50 -2.44
N LYS A 37 5.42 2.43 -1.55
CA LYS A 37 6.12 3.65 -1.95
C LYS A 37 7.55 3.39 -2.43
N PHE A 38 8.29 2.50 -1.79
CA PHE A 38 9.65 2.12 -2.21
C PHE A 38 9.68 1.25 -3.47
N SER A 39 8.58 0.59 -3.81
CA SER A 39 8.49 -0.19 -5.04
C SER A 39 8.30 0.66 -6.30
N ALA A 40 8.05 1.96 -6.16
CA ALA A 40 7.89 2.88 -7.29
C ALA A 40 9.23 3.20 -7.96
N ASN A 41 9.20 3.29 -9.29
CA ASN A 41 10.37 3.60 -10.11
C ASN A 41 10.69 5.12 -10.11
N ALA A 42 11.79 5.54 -10.76
CA ALA A 42 12.25 6.93 -10.80
C ALA A 42 11.17 7.92 -11.30
N ASP A 43 10.31 7.49 -12.23
CA ASP A 43 9.20 8.28 -12.75
C ASP A 43 7.95 8.26 -11.85
N SER A 44 8.06 7.74 -10.62
CA SER A 44 6.94 7.49 -9.69
C SER A 44 5.85 6.56 -10.24
N GLN A 45 6.18 5.78 -11.27
CA GLN A 45 5.33 4.75 -11.87
C GLN A 45 5.69 3.36 -11.33
N TYR A 46 4.76 2.42 -11.46
CA TYR A 46 4.93 1.04 -11.05
C TYR A 46 5.13 0.14 -12.28
N ASP A 47 6.27 -0.55 -12.34
CA ASP A 47 6.61 -1.44 -13.46
C ASP A 47 5.85 -2.77 -13.40
N PHE A 48 5.34 -3.13 -12.22
CA PHE A 48 4.54 -4.34 -12.01
C PHE A 48 3.04 -4.04 -12.12
N LEU A 49 2.27 -5.07 -12.49
CA LEU A 49 0.81 -4.98 -12.56
C LEU A 49 0.20 -5.14 -11.15
N PRO A 50 -0.60 -4.20 -10.63
CA PRO A 50 -1.18 -4.35 -9.28
C PRO A 50 -2.04 -5.61 -9.10
N ALA A 51 -2.67 -6.08 -10.18
CA ALA A 51 -3.42 -7.33 -10.20
C ALA A 51 -2.53 -8.58 -9.98
N SER A 52 -1.25 -8.57 -10.41
CA SER A 52 -0.33 -9.69 -10.14
C SER A 52 0.03 -9.78 -8.66
N VAL A 53 0.32 -8.64 -8.02
CA VAL A 53 0.59 -8.56 -6.56
C VAL A 53 -0.59 -9.09 -5.77
N ASN A 54 -1.82 -8.68 -6.11
CA ASN A 54 -3.02 -9.14 -5.43
C ASN A 54 -3.25 -10.64 -5.63
N LEU A 55 -3.11 -11.16 -6.86
CA LEU A 55 -3.24 -12.59 -7.13
C LEU A 55 -2.19 -13.40 -6.36
N LEU A 56 -0.92 -12.97 -6.36
CA LEU A 56 0.15 -13.69 -5.67
C LEU A 56 -0.03 -13.65 -4.15
N ALA A 57 -0.50 -12.53 -3.59
CA ALA A 57 -0.84 -12.43 -2.18
C ALA A 57 -2.01 -13.36 -1.80
N GLU A 58 -3.07 -13.44 -2.62
CA GLU A 58 -4.16 -14.41 -2.41
C GLU A 58 -3.66 -15.86 -2.48
N ALA A 59 -2.81 -16.17 -3.46
CA ALA A 59 -2.23 -17.50 -3.62
C ALA A 59 -1.34 -17.89 -2.42
N LEU A 60 -0.54 -16.97 -1.87
CA LEU A 60 0.26 -17.20 -0.67
C LEU A 60 -0.60 -17.41 0.58
N LYS A 61 -1.68 -16.62 0.74
CA LYS A 61 -2.64 -16.82 1.84
C LYS A 61 -3.31 -18.19 1.74
N LEU A 62 -3.74 -18.57 0.54
CA LEU A 62 -4.32 -19.89 0.28
C LEU A 62 -3.33 -21.00 0.60
N LEU A 63 -2.08 -20.91 0.11
CA LEU A 63 -1.03 -21.88 0.38
C LEU A 63 -0.79 -22.04 1.89
N PHE A 64 -0.64 -20.94 2.61
CA PHE A 64 -0.46 -20.96 4.06
C PHE A 64 -1.64 -21.60 4.78
N CYS A 65 -2.87 -21.23 4.43
CA CYS A 65 -4.08 -21.79 5.02
C CYS A 65 -4.26 -23.27 4.68
N LEU A 66 -3.92 -23.71 3.46
CA LEU A 66 -3.95 -25.12 3.07
C LEU A 66 -2.95 -25.93 3.89
N VAL A 67 -1.69 -25.49 3.97
CA VAL A 67 -0.65 -26.17 4.77
C VAL A 67 -1.06 -26.28 6.24
N MET A 68 -1.56 -25.18 6.83
CA MET A 68 -2.02 -25.18 8.21
C MET A 68 -3.26 -26.04 8.42
N SER A 69 -4.22 -26.04 7.48
CA SER A 69 -5.41 -26.88 7.56
C SER A 69 -5.06 -28.36 7.53
N VAL A 70 -4.13 -28.78 6.66
CA VAL A 70 -3.64 -30.16 6.59
C VAL A 70 -2.94 -30.55 7.90
N ARG A 71 -2.09 -29.68 8.45
CA ARG A 71 -1.45 -29.93 9.76
C ARG A 71 -2.46 -30.08 10.90
N VAL A 72 -3.53 -29.27 10.92
CA VAL A 72 -4.59 -29.37 11.93
C VAL A 72 -5.36 -30.68 11.77
N ILE A 73 -5.72 -31.08 10.55
CA ILE A 73 -6.43 -32.33 10.27
C ILE A 73 -5.60 -33.55 10.70
N ILE A 74 -4.30 -33.57 10.38
CA ILE A 74 -3.38 -34.65 10.78
C ILE A 74 -3.28 -34.74 12.31
N ARG A 75 -3.16 -33.60 13.00
CA ARG A 75 -3.07 -33.56 14.47
C ARG A 75 -4.35 -34.04 15.17
N GLU A 76 -5.51 -33.74 14.60
CA GLU A 76 -6.80 -34.17 15.15
C GLU A 76 -7.16 -35.63 14.79
N GLY A 77 -6.33 -36.32 14.01
CA GLY A 77 -6.58 -37.71 13.60
C GLY A 77 -7.83 -37.88 12.72
N ARG A 78 -8.37 -36.79 12.15
CA ARG A 78 -9.53 -36.87 11.26
C ARG A 78 -9.12 -37.47 9.92
N SER A 79 -9.84 -38.49 9.47
CA SER A 79 -9.53 -39.17 8.21
C SER A 79 -9.70 -38.22 7.01
N PHE A 80 -8.67 -38.15 6.16
CA PHE A 80 -8.65 -37.36 4.92
C PHE A 80 -9.76 -37.77 3.92
N ARG A 81 -10.36 -38.96 4.09
CA ARG A 81 -11.47 -39.47 3.26
C ARG A 81 -12.72 -38.59 3.28
N GLY A 82 -12.92 -37.77 4.32
CA GLY A 82 -14.02 -36.80 4.38
C GLY A 82 -13.85 -35.58 3.47
N LEU A 83 -12.65 -35.34 2.92
CA LEU A 83 -12.35 -34.16 2.09
C LEU A 83 -12.51 -34.41 0.58
N GLY A 84 -12.38 -35.68 0.14
CA GLY A 84 -12.52 -36.08 -1.27
C GLY A 84 -13.92 -36.56 -1.68
N SER A 85 -14.77 -36.89 -0.70
CA SER A 85 -16.19 -37.22 -0.91
C SER A 85 -17.03 -35.95 -0.84
N THR A 86 -16.90 -35.08 -1.85
CA THR A 86 -17.62 -33.80 -1.87
C THR A 86 -19.10 -34.05 -2.16
N SER A 87 -19.88 -34.30 -1.11
CA SER A 87 -21.35 -34.27 -1.20
C SER A 87 -21.79 -32.91 -1.72
N SER A 88 -22.83 -32.86 -2.57
CA SER A 88 -23.37 -31.62 -3.15
C SER A 88 -23.70 -30.56 -2.08
N SER A 89 -24.09 -30.99 -0.88
CA SER A 89 -24.30 -30.10 0.28
C SER A 89 -23.03 -29.42 0.79
N SER A 90 -21.86 -30.07 0.69
CA SER A 90 -20.55 -29.51 1.07
C SER A 90 -20.07 -28.43 0.08
N LEU A 91 -20.36 -28.61 -1.22
CA LEU A 91 -20.11 -27.59 -2.23
C LEU A 91 -20.99 -26.35 -2.02
N LEU A 92 -22.29 -26.53 -1.79
CA LEU A 92 -23.21 -25.43 -1.49
C LEU A 92 -22.81 -24.68 -0.21
N ASN A 93 -22.34 -25.40 0.80
CA ASN A 93 -21.81 -24.78 2.01
C ASN A 93 -20.50 -24.01 1.77
N SER A 94 -19.67 -24.48 0.85
CA SER A 94 -18.47 -23.74 0.43
C SER A 94 -18.82 -22.51 -0.40
N LEU A 95 -19.89 -22.55 -1.20
CA LEU A 95 -20.34 -21.43 -2.03
C LEU A 95 -20.71 -20.18 -1.21
N LYS A 96 -21.11 -20.35 0.06
CA LYS A 96 -21.35 -19.22 0.98
C LYS A 96 -20.10 -18.34 1.17
N TRP A 97 -18.90 -18.93 1.07
CA TRP A 97 -17.61 -18.21 1.13
C TRP A 97 -17.28 -17.42 -0.14
N SER A 98 -17.98 -17.70 -1.25
CA SER A 98 -17.84 -16.96 -2.50
C SER A 98 -18.33 -15.52 -2.36
N VAL A 99 -19.38 -15.26 -1.57
CA VAL A 99 -19.93 -13.90 -1.36
C VAL A 99 -18.89 -12.93 -0.76
N PRO A 100 -18.26 -13.20 0.39
CA PRO A 100 -17.24 -12.31 0.94
C PRO A 100 -16.00 -12.24 0.04
N ALA A 101 -15.60 -13.35 -0.59
CA ALA A 101 -14.49 -13.35 -1.55
C ALA A 101 -14.75 -12.42 -2.74
N PHE A 102 -15.97 -12.46 -3.29
CA PHE A 102 -16.41 -11.57 -4.36
C PHE A 102 -16.45 -10.11 -3.92
N LEU A 103 -16.93 -9.81 -2.70
CA LEU A 103 -16.92 -8.45 -2.18
C LEU A 103 -15.50 -7.91 -1.99
N TYR A 104 -14.56 -8.71 -1.45
CA TYR A 104 -13.15 -8.31 -1.37
C TYR A 104 -12.52 -8.11 -2.75
N PHE A 105 -12.90 -8.95 -3.71
CA PHE A 105 -12.47 -8.82 -5.09
C PHE A 105 -12.98 -7.51 -5.73
N VAL A 106 -14.26 -7.19 -5.57
CA VAL A 106 -14.85 -5.93 -6.06
C VAL A 106 -14.23 -4.73 -5.35
N ASP A 107 -14.01 -4.80 -4.03
CA ASP A 107 -13.33 -3.75 -3.26
C ASP A 107 -11.94 -3.44 -3.85
N ASN A 108 -11.17 -4.50 -4.09
CA ASN A 108 -9.83 -4.41 -4.70
C ASN A 108 -9.87 -3.82 -6.12
N ILE A 109 -10.90 -4.08 -6.92
CA ILE A 109 -11.03 -3.47 -8.25
C ILE A 109 -11.44 -2.00 -8.16
N ILE A 110 -12.44 -1.67 -7.35
CA ILE A 110 -12.96 -0.31 -7.28
C ILE A 110 -11.87 0.65 -6.80
N ILE A 111 -11.02 0.26 -5.84
CA ILE A 111 -9.94 1.13 -5.37
C ILE A 111 -8.95 1.51 -6.49
N PHE A 112 -8.67 0.61 -7.45
CA PHE A 112 -7.83 0.95 -8.61
C PHE A 112 -8.49 1.98 -9.52
N TYR A 113 -9.80 1.84 -9.78
CA TYR A 113 -10.55 2.85 -10.53
C TYR A 113 -10.62 4.17 -9.78
N VAL A 114 -10.84 4.16 -8.47
CA VAL A 114 -10.86 5.37 -7.65
C VAL A 114 -9.53 6.13 -7.76
N MET A 115 -8.39 5.44 -7.74
CA MET A 115 -7.07 6.06 -7.92
C MET A 115 -6.83 6.64 -9.33
N THR A 116 -7.65 6.26 -10.32
CA THR A 116 -7.60 6.82 -11.67
C THR A 116 -8.45 8.10 -11.79
N TYR A 117 -9.52 8.22 -10.99
CA TYR A 117 -10.45 9.36 -11.04
C TYR A 117 -10.25 10.40 -9.93
N LEU A 118 -9.72 10.00 -8.78
CA LEU A 118 -9.45 10.86 -7.63
C LEU A 118 -7.95 10.96 -7.37
N GLN A 119 -7.50 12.16 -7.02
CA GLN A 119 -6.16 12.33 -6.47
C GLN A 119 -6.02 11.50 -5.18
N PRO A 120 -4.83 10.92 -4.91
CA PRO A 120 -4.62 10.07 -3.74
C PRO A 120 -5.03 10.73 -2.41
N ALA A 121 -4.79 12.03 -2.25
CA ALA A 121 -5.21 12.79 -1.07
C ALA A 121 -6.74 12.79 -0.87
N MET A 122 -7.50 12.99 -1.96
CA MET A 122 -8.96 12.97 -1.93
C MET A 122 -9.50 11.55 -1.71
N ALA A 123 -8.88 10.54 -2.33
CA ALA A 123 -9.26 9.14 -2.10
C ALA A 123 -9.08 8.75 -0.63
N VAL A 124 -7.97 9.16 0.01
CA VAL A 124 -7.75 8.93 1.44
C VAL A 124 -8.79 9.67 2.28
N LEU A 125 -9.05 10.95 1.99
CA LEU A 125 -10.05 11.74 2.72
C LEU A 125 -11.44 11.08 2.70
N PHE A 126 -11.93 10.69 1.52
CA PHE A 126 -13.25 10.09 1.36
C PHE A 126 -13.31 8.63 1.84
N SER A 127 -12.21 7.88 1.81
CA SER A 127 -12.19 6.51 2.32
C SER A 127 -12.48 6.40 3.83
N ASN A 128 -12.28 7.47 4.59
CA ASN A 128 -12.61 7.50 6.03
C ASN A 128 -14.10 7.35 6.31
N VAL A 129 -14.97 7.55 5.31
CA VAL A 129 -16.41 7.27 5.40
C VAL A 129 -16.66 5.79 5.76
N VAL A 130 -15.69 4.90 5.48
CA VAL A 130 -15.72 3.48 5.87
C VAL A 130 -15.98 3.28 7.37
N ILE A 131 -15.58 4.22 8.24
CA ILE A 131 -15.82 4.15 9.68
C ILE A 131 -17.32 4.17 9.96
N LEU A 132 -18.03 5.13 9.35
CA LEU A 132 -19.46 5.35 9.56
C LEU A 132 -20.27 4.24 8.88
N THR A 133 -19.93 3.86 7.65
CA THR A 133 -20.63 2.77 6.93
C THR A 133 -20.48 1.45 7.67
N THR A 134 -19.30 1.18 8.23
CA THR A 134 -19.06 0.00 9.05
C THR A 134 -19.92 0.03 10.31
N ALA A 135 -19.98 1.14 11.04
CA ALA A 135 -20.78 1.25 12.26
C ALA A 135 -22.27 1.00 12.01
N VAL A 136 -22.81 1.56 10.93
CA VAL A 136 -24.20 1.36 10.50
C VAL A 136 -24.44 -0.11 10.14
N LEU A 137 -23.62 -0.68 9.26
CA LEU A 137 -23.77 -2.08 8.84
C LEU A 137 -23.52 -3.07 9.98
N PHE A 138 -22.64 -2.75 10.93
CA PHE A 138 -22.38 -3.57 12.12
C PHE A 138 -23.64 -3.66 12.99
N ARG A 139 -24.38 -2.56 13.12
CA ARG A 139 -25.67 -2.56 13.82
C ARG A 139 -26.75 -3.33 13.06
N ILE A 140 -26.82 -3.20 11.73
CA ILE A 140 -27.88 -3.80 10.91
C ILE A 140 -27.65 -5.32 10.75
N VAL A 141 -26.45 -5.74 10.36
CA VAL A 141 -26.15 -7.10 9.90
C VAL A 141 -25.78 -8.04 11.04
N LEU A 142 -24.95 -7.58 11.98
CA LEU A 142 -24.52 -8.33 13.18
C LEU A 142 -25.46 -8.10 14.37
N LYS A 143 -26.46 -7.20 14.25
CA LYS A 143 -27.46 -6.88 15.28
C LYS A 143 -26.87 -6.44 16.64
N ARG A 144 -25.62 -5.99 16.67
CA ARG A 144 -24.94 -5.50 17.87
C ARG A 144 -25.25 -4.02 18.09
N ARG A 145 -25.64 -3.65 19.31
CA ARG A 145 -25.95 -2.25 19.66
C ARG A 145 -24.67 -1.53 20.09
N LEU A 146 -24.40 -0.39 19.46
CA LEU A 146 -23.37 0.55 19.92
C LEU A 146 -24.00 1.56 20.87
N SER A 147 -23.30 1.89 21.95
CA SER A 147 -23.75 2.93 22.90
C SER A 147 -23.68 4.31 22.27
N TRP A 148 -24.44 5.27 22.79
CA TRP A 148 -24.38 6.66 22.33
C TRP A 148 -22.99 7.28 22.47
N VAL A 149 -22.24 6.88 23.50
CA VAL A 149 -20.83 7.29 23.69
C VAL A 149 -19.94 6.70 22.59
N GLN A 150 -20.13 5.44 22.23
CA GLN A 150 -19.38 4.80 21.13
C GLN A 150 -19.69 5.48 19.78
N TRP A 151 -20.95 5.84 19.52
CA TRP A 151 -21.33 6.60 18.33
C TRP A 151 -20.66 7.97 18.29
N ALA A 152 -20.69 8.72 19.39
CA ALA A 152 -20.03 10.01 19.47
C ALA A 152 -18.52 9.88 19.23
N ALA A 153 -17.87 8.87 19.83
CA ALA A 153 -16.45 8.61 19.63
C ALA A 153 -16.10 8.31 18.16
N LEU A 154 -16.94 7.55 17.43
CA LEU A 154 -16.73 7.25 16.02
C LEU A 154 -16.87 8.49 15.12
N VAL A 155 -17.84 9.36 15.40
CA VAL A 155 -18.01 10.62 14.67
C VAL A 155 -16.84 11.56 14.94
N ILE A 156 -16.41 11.68 16.19
CA ILE A 156 -15.23 12.47 16.56
C ILE A 156 -13.99 11.95 15.85
N LEU A 157 -13.79 10.63 15.83
CA LEU A 157 -12.66 10.00 15.11
C LEU A 157 -12.71 10.31 13.61
N PHE A 158 -13.87 10.17 12.97
CA PHE A 158 -14.04 10.51 11.56
C PHE A 158 -13.69 11.98 11.29
N LEU A 159 -14.24 12.91 12.07
CA LEU A 159 -13.97 14.34 11.91
C LEU A 159 -12.49 14.69 12.16
N ALA A 160 -11.85 14.05 13.13
CA ALA A 160 -10.42 14.25 13.40
C ALA A 160 -9.55 13.84 12.20
N ILE A 161 -9.82 12.67 11.60
CA ILE A 161 -9.04 12.18 10.44
C ILE A 161 -9.30 13.04 9.20
N VAL A 162 -10.55 13.45 8.96
CA VAL A 162 -10.89 14.37 7.87
C VAL A 162 -10.15 15.71 8.06
N SER A 163 -10.14 16.25 9.29
CA SER A 163 -9.41 17.48 9.60
C SER A 163 -7.90 17.35 9.33
N LEU A 164 -7.29 16.25 9.78
CA LEU A 164 -5.87 15.96 9.53
C LEU A 164 -5.55 15.84 8.03
N THR A 165 -6.44 15.25 7.23
CA THR A 165 -6.23 15.05 5.79
C THR A 165 -6.48 16.30 4.96
N THR A 166 -7.41 17.17 5.37
CA THR A 166 -7.66 18.47 4.70
C THR A 166 -6.51 19.47 4.87
N GLY A 167 -5.79 19.44 5.99
CA GLY A 167 -4.69 20.37 6.28
C GLY A 167 -3.44 20.20 5.40
N SER A 168 -3.32 19.10 4.66
CA SER A 168 -2.18 18.82 3.77
C SER A 168 -2.29 19.44 2.36
N GLY A 169 -3.30 20.29 2.10
CA GLY A 169 -3.61 20.85 0.77
C GLY A 169 -2.62 21.87 0.19
N SER A 170 -1.48 22.16 0.82
CA SER A 170 -0.47 23.10 0.27
C SER A 170 0.54 22.37 -0.62
N LYS A 171 0.42 22.57 -1.94
CA LYS A 171 1.39 22.25 -3.02
C LYS A 171 2.22 20.98 -2.78
N GLN A 172 1.64 19.84 -3.12
CA GLN A 172 2.37 18.59 -3.29
C GLN A 172 3.16 18.67 -4.60
N ASN A 173 4.28 19.39 -4.61
CA ASN A 173 5.32 19.12 -5.58
C ASN A 173 5.66 17.64 -5.43
N SER A 174 5.65 16.88 -6.51
CA SER A 174 6.04 15.47 -6.54
C SER A 174 7.40 15.31 -5.85
N ILE A 175 7.37 14.91 -4.58
CA ILE A 175 8.57 14.74 -3.76
C ILE A 175 9.20 13.42 -4.19
N VAL A 176 10.20 13.52 -5.04
CA VAL A 176 11.10 12.44 -5.41
C VAL A 176 11.90 12.06 -4.17
N VAL A 177 11.41 11.09 -3.40
CA VAL A 177 12.30 10.32 -2.51
C VAL A 177 13.31 9.68 -3.46
N SER A 178 14.60 9.96 -3.28
CA SER A 178 15.67 9.31 -4.05
C SER A 178 15.51 7.80 -3.86
N SER A 179 14.88 7.16 -4.85
CA SER A 179 14.56 5.74 -4.81
C SER A 179 15.88 4.97 -4.79
N LEU A 180 16.04 4.06 -3.83
CA LEU A 180 17.19 3.16 -3.79
C LEU A 180 17.16 2.37 -5.11
N HIS A 181 18.17 2.57 -5.96
CA HIS A 181 18.28 1.97 -7.30
C HIS A 181 18.12 0.45 -7.18
N SER A 182 16.94 -0.07 -7.49
CA SER A 182 16.64 -1.49 -7.41
C SER A 182 16.33 -1.99 -8.81
N ASN A 183 17.31 -2.68 -9.38
CA ASN A 183 17.16 -3.32 -10.69
C ASN A 183 16.03 -4.36 -10.63
N PRO A 184 15.23 -4.50 -11.70
CA PRO A 184 14.23 -5.56 -11.79
C PRO A 184 14.93 -6.92 -11.61
N LEU A 185 14.39 -7.79 -10.76
CA LEU A 185 15.04 -9.08 -10.44
C LEU A 185 15.02 -10.07 -11.60
N PHE A 186 14.14 -9.86 -12.57
CA PHE A 186 13.96 -10.75 -13.71
C PHE A 186 14.27 -10.02 -15.00
N THR A 187 15.11 -10.63 -15.84
CA THR A 187 15.41 -10.13 -17.17
C THR A 187 14.19 -10.33 -18.08
N PRO A 188 13.77 -9.32 -18.85
CA PRO A 188 12.69 -9.47 -19.83
C PRO A 188 13.04 -10.56 -20.85
N SER A 189 12.06 -11.39 -21.19
CA SER A 189 12.15 -12.28 -22.34
C SER A 189 12.12 -11.48 -23.66
N ASN A 190 12.75 -12.00 -24.71
CA ASN A 190 12.73 -11.37 -26.04
C ASN A 190 11.29 -11.16 -26.57
N SER A 191 10.37 -12.07 -26.24
CA SER A 191 8.94 -11.95 -26.55
C SER A 191 8.26 -10.81 -25.80
N CYS A 192 8.66 -10.55 -24.56
CA CYS A 192 8.14 -9.45 -23.76
C CYS A 192 8.57 -8.10 -24.33
N LEU A 193 9.85 -7.96 -24.66
CA LEU A 193 10.42 -6.72 -25.18
C LEU A 193 9.76 -6.33 -26.52
N LEU A 194 9.53 -7.30 -27.40
CA LEU A 194 8.79 -7.09 -28.64
C LEU A 194 7.34 -6.66 -28.39
N TYR A 195 6.65 -7.32 -27.44
CA TYR A 195 5.26 -7.00 -27.12
C TYR A 195 5.11 -5.60 -26.49
N THR A 196 6.01 -5.20 -25.58
CA THR A 196 5.97 -3.86 -24.97
C THR A 196 6.26 -2.77 -25.99
N GLN A 197 7.19 -2.99 -26.92
CA GLN A 197 7.43 -2.08 -28.05
C GLN A 197 6.21 -1.92 -28.95
N LEU A 198 5.51 -3.02 -29.29
CA LEU A 198 4.29 -2.98 -30.08
C LEU A 198 3.14 -2.24 -29.36
N LEU A 199 3.01 -2.46 -28.05
CA LEU A 199 2.03 -1.76 -27.22
C LEU A 199 2.25 -0.24 -27.23
N ASP A 200 3.52 0.18 -27.10
CA ASP A 200 3.87 1.60 -27.08
C ASP A 200 3.62 2.27 -28.44
N GLN A 201 3.92 1.56 -29.54
CA GLN A 201 3.57 2.00 -30.90
C GLN A 201 2.05 2.14 -31.11
N MET A 202 1.25 1.18 -30.62
CA MET A 202 -0.21 1.26 -30.68
C MET A 202 -0.77 2.41 -29.86
N LYS A 203 -0.23 2.65 -28.65
CA LYS A 203 -0.65 3.75 -27.78
C LYS A 203 -0.39 5.11 -28.43
N ASN A 204 0.80 5.28 -29.02
CA ASN A 204 1.16 6.50 -29.75
C ASN A 204 0.33 6.71 -31.03
N SER A 205 -0.07 5.63 -31.70
CA SER A 205 -0.95 5.67 -32.89
C SER A 205 -2.42 5.92 -32.55
N SER A 206 -2.90 5.50 -31.38
CA SER A 206 -4.28 5.74 -30.94
C SER A 206 -4.52 7.18 -30.47
N ALA A 207 -3.48 7.88 -30.01
CA ALA A 207 -3.55 9.29 -29.64
C ALA A 207 -3.77 10.21 -30.86
N SER A 208 -3.32 9.81 -32.06
CA SER A 208 -3.52 10.57 -33.31
C SER A 208 -4.85 10.25 -34.01
N ALA A 209 -5.49 9.12 -33.71
CA ALA A 209 -6.76 8.71 -34.32
C ALA A 209 -8.02 9.27 -33.61
N LEU A 210 -7.90 9.90 -32.44
CA LEU A 210 -9.02 10.44 -31.64
C LEU A 210 -9.54 11.81 -32.13
N TRP A 211 -9.35 12.15 -33.41
CA TRP A 211 -9.80 13.43 -33.97
C TRP A 211 -10.67 13.28 -35.23
N THR A 212 -11.49 12.23 -35.38
CA THR A 212 -12.50 12.22 -36.46
C THR A 212 -13.74 11.40 -36.10
N SER A 213 -14.78 12.06 -35.56
CA SER A 213 -16.20 11.90 -35.94
C SER A 213 -17.13 12.44 -34.85
N SER A 214 -17.76 13.60 -35.10
CA SER A 214 -18.75 14.20 -34.20
C SER A 214 -20.08 14.36 -34.93
N LEU A 215 -21.11 13.61 -34.51
CA LEU A 215 -22.50 13.74 -34.98
C LEU A 215 -23.34 14.61 -34.01
N PRO A 216 -24.33 15.39 -34.48
CA PRO A 216 -24.95 16.48 -33.71
C PRO A 216 -25.87 16.04 -32.55
N GLY A 217 -26.34 14.78 -32.52
CA GLY A 217 -27.20 14.23 -31.46
C GLY A 217 -26.45 13.71 -30.22
N GLN A 218 -25.12 13.61 -30.27
CA GLN A 218 -24.28 13.11 -29.18
C GLN A 218 -23.85 14.24 -28.21
N ALA A 219 -23.84 15.48 -28.68
CA ALA A 219 -23.21 16.63 -28.01
C ALA A 219 -23.90 17.10 -26.71
N TRP A 220 -25.14 16.70 -26.43
CA TRP A 220 -25.77 16.95 -25.13
C TRP A 220 -25.49 15.82 -24.13
N LYS A 221 -25.45 14.57 -24.62
CA LYS A 221 -25.06 13.40 -23.81
C LYS A 221 -23.62 13.55 -23.36
N ASP A 222 -22.74 13.94 -24.27
CA ASP A 222 -21.31 14.13 -23.99
C ASP A 222 -21.08 15.31 -23.03
N ARG A 223 -21.82 16.43 -23.15
CA ARG A 223 -21.75 17.55 -22.18
C ARG A 223 -22.31 17.22 -20.79
N MET A 224 -23.40 16.45 -20.71
CA MET A 224 -23.95 15.99 -19.43
C MET A 224 -23.05 14.93 -18.80
N LEU A 225 -22.55 13.98 -19.59
CA LEU A 225 -21.54 13.00 -19.17
C LEU A 225 -20.25 13.69 -18.73
N GLU A 226 -19.83 14.77 -19.38
CA GLU A 226 -18.63 15.52 -19.02
C GLU A 226 -18.77 16.31 -17.72
N LYS A 227 -19.96 16.89 -17.46
CA LYS A 227 -20.28 17.48 -16.14
C LYS A 227 -20.43 16.44 -15.03
N LEU A 228 -21.04 15.28 -15.29
CA LEU A 228 -21.08 14.16 -14.33
C LEU A 228 -19.69 13.51 -14.13
N ARG A 229 -18.85 13.51 -15.16
CA ARG A 229 -17.47 12.97 -15.18
C ARG A 229 -16.50 13.85 -14.39
N TYR A 230 -16.70 15.17 -14.36
CA TYR A 230 -15.84 16.10 -13.62
C TYR A 230 -16.16 16.21 -12.11
N LEU A 231 -17.38 15.83 -11.68
CA LEU A 231 -17.78 15.97 -10.27
C LEU A 231 -18.22 14.66 -9.58
N GLY A 232 -18.65 13.62 -10.30
CA GLY A 232 -19.44 12.55 -9.68
C GLY A 232 -18.78 11.17 -9.63
N VAL A 233 -18.10 10.73 -10.70
CA VAL A 233 -17.77 9.31 -10.84
C VAL A 233 -16.78 8.83 -9.77
N GLY A 234 -15.68 9.54 -9.56
CA GLY A 234 -14.71 9.21 -8.51
C GLY A 234 -15.32 9.22 -7.11
N HIS A 235 -16.13 10.23 -6.79
CA HIS A 235 -16.83 10.35 -5.51
C HIS A 235 -17.86 9.24 -5.27
N ILE A 236 -18.63 8.87 -6.30
CA ILE A 236 -19.59 7.76 -6.23
C ILE A 236 -18.84 6.43 -6.06
N LEU A 237 -17.75 6.23 -6.79
CA LEU A 237 -16.94 5.02 -6.71
C LEU A 237 -16.30 4.85 -5.33
N ILE A 238 -15.78 5.91 -4.70
CA ILE A 238 -15.20 5.80 -3.35
C ILE A 238 -16.27 5.53 -2.28
N LEU A 239 -17.47 6.11 -2.41
CA LEU A 239 -18.58 5.81 -1.50
C LEU A 239 -19.05 4.36 -1.66
N LEU A 240 -19.16 3.88 -2.91
CA LEU A 240 -19.47 2.49 -3.21
C LEU A 240 -18.38 1.55 -2.66
N GLN A 241 -17.12 1.90 -2.85
CA GLN A 241 -15.97 1.16 -2.30
C GLN A 241 -16.04 1.04 -0.78
N CYS A 242 -16.31 2.15 -0.07
CA CYS A 242 -16.47 2.14 1.39
C CYS A 242 -17.58 1.18 1.81
N PHE A 243 -18.72 1.20 1.12
CA PHE A 243 -19.84 0.30 1.40
C PHE A 243 -19.46 -1.17 1.15
N VAL A 244 -18.86 -1.47 0.00
CA VAL A 244 -18.43 -2.83 -0.37
C VAL A 244 -17.39 -3.36 0.62
N SER A 245 -16.40 -2.55 0.98
CA SER A 245 -15.35 -2.90 1.96
C SER A 245 -15.93 -3.20 3.34
N SER A 246 -16.83 -2.34 3.84
CA SER A 246 -17.56 -2.59 5.09
C SER A 246 -18.38 -3.87 5.02
N MET A 247 -19.09 -4.09 3.91
CA MET A 247 -19.93 -5.27 3.73
C MET A 247 -19.11 -6.55 3.68
N ALA A 248 -17.98 -6.55 2.96
CA ALA A 248 -17.05 -7.68 2.87
C ALA A 248 -16.60 -8.13 4.26
N ASN A 249 -16.13 -7.19 5.08
CA ASN A 249 -15.61 -7.49 6.40
C ASN A 249 -16.69 -7.96 7.37
N ILE A 250 -17.88 -7.34 7.34
CA ILE A 250 -19.00 -7.72 8.22
C ILE A 250 -19.56 -9.09 7.84
N TYR A 251 -19.69 -9.37 6.55
CA TYR A 251 -20.13 -10.68 6.09
C TYR A 251 -19.10 -11.76 6.43
N ASN A 252 -17.80 -11.46 6.26
CA ASN A 252 -16.72 -12.36 6.64
C ASN A 252 -16.71 -12.63 8.15
N GLU A 253 -16.84 -11.59 8.99
CA GLU A 253 -17.00 -11.76 10.45
C GLU A 253 -18.20 -12.65 10.78
N LYS A 254 -19.34 -12.39 10.12
CA LYS A 254 -20.57 -13.15 10.33
C LYS A 254 -20.37 -14.61 10.01
N ILE A 255 -19.88 -14.97 8.83
CA ILE A 255 -19.68 -16.39 8.46
C ILE A 255 -18.59 -17.08 9.31
N LEU A 256 -17.59 -16.33 9.79
CA LEU A 256 -16.56 -16.84 10.70
C LEU A 256 -17.11 -17.15 12.11
N LYS A 257 -18.14 -16.42 12.57
CA LYS A 257 -18.67 -16.49 13.94
C LYS A 257 -20.09 -17.05 14.07
N GLU A 258 -20.86 -17.04 13.00
CA GLU A 258 -22.26 -17.44 12.95
C GLU A 258 -22.43 -18.40 11.77
N GLY A 259 -22.56 -19.70 12.06
CA GLY A 259 -22.78 -20.72 11.04
C GLY A 259 -22.56 -22.15 11.55
N GLU A 260 -23.00 -23.12 10.75
CA GLU A 260 -22.76 -24.55 11.01
C GLU A 260 -21.26 -24.91 11.00
N GLN A 261 -20.41 -24.04 10.45
CA GLN A 261 -18.96 -24.22 10.40
C GLN A 261 -18.21 -23.79 11.67
N LEU A 262 -18.88 -23.44 12.77
CA LEU A 262 -18.25 -23.04 14.04
C LEU A 262 -17.18 -24.03 14.55
N THR A 263 -17.35 -25.32 14.26
CA THR A 263 -16.45 -26.41 14.66
C THR A 263 -15.27 -26.63 13.72
N GLU A 264 -15.24 -25.93 12.58
CA GLU A 264 -14.11 -25.97 11.65
C GLU A 264 -12.99 -25.04 12.12
N SER A 265 -11.75 -25.44 11.87
CA SER A 265 -10.60 -24.58 12.15
C SER A 265 -10.62 -23.33 11.27
N ILE A 266 -10.10 -22.22 11.79
CA ILE A 266 -9.98 -20.95 11.07
C ILE A 266 -9.25 -21.12 9.72
N PHE A 267 -8.26 -22.02 9.65
CA PHE A 267 -7.49 -22.26 8.44
C PHE A 267 -8.30 -22.95 7.34
N ILE A 268 -9.25 -23.81 7.69
CA ILE A 268 -10.18 -24.45 6.74
C ILE A 268 -11.21 -23.42 6.24
N GLN A 269 -11.72 -22.58 7.14
CA GLN A 269 -12.64 -21.50 6.79
C GLN A 269 -11.99 -20.51 5.80
N ASN A 270 -10.77 -20.06 6.13
CA ASN A 270 -10.01 -19.13 5.31
C ASN A 270 -9.51 -19.75 3.99
N SER A 271 -9.21 -21.05 3.94
CA SER A 271 -8.81 -21.69 2.67
C SER A 271 -9.95 -21.67 1.65
N LYS A 272 -11.20 -21.88 2.09
CA LYS A 272 -12.40 -21.74 1.23
C LYS A 272 -12.53 -20.31 0.70
N LEU A 273 -12.38 -19.30 1.56
CA LEU A 273 -12.43 -17.89 1.18
C LEU A 273 -11.37 -17.53 0.14
N TYR A 274 -10.09 -17.87 0.42
CA TYR A 274 -8.98 -17.51 -0.46
C TYR A 274 -8.97 -18.32 -1.76
N ALA A 275 -9.54 -19.54 -1.79
CA ALA A 275 -9.72 -20.29 -3.03
C ALA A 275 -10.61 -19.51 -4.02
N PHE A 276 -11.76 -19.01 -3.57
CA PHE A 276 -12.59 -18.13 -4.40
C PHE A 276 -11.89 -16.81 -4.73
N GLY A 277 -11.12 -16.24 -3.80
CA GLY A 277 -10.31 -15.04 -4.03
C GLY A 277 -9.30 -15.21 -5.18
N VAL A 278 -8.57 -16.32 -5.22
CA VAL A 278 -7.65 -16.67 -6.32
C VAL A 278 -8.40 -16.81 -7.64
N VAL A 279 -9.58 -17.46 -7.64
CA VAL A 279 -10.41 -17.62 -8.85
C VAL A 279 -10.85 -16.26 -9.40
N PHE A 280 -11.37 -15.35 -8.57
CA PHE A 280 -11.83 -14.04 -9.03
C PHE A 280 -10.69 -13.12 -9.50
N ASN A 281 -9.56 -13.10 -8.78
CA ASN A 281 -8.39 -12.32 -9.20
C ASN A 281 -7.76 -12.90 -10.49
N GLY A 282 -7.70 -14.23 -10.61
CA GLY A 282 -7.25 -14.91 -11.82
C GLY A 282 -8.15 -14.63 -13.02
N PHE A 283 -9.47 -14.60 -12.81
CA PHE A 283 -10.45 -14.23 -13.84
C PHE A 283 -10.19 -12.82 -14.39
N THR A 284 -9.84 -11.86 -13.52
CA THR A 284 -9.55 -10.48 -13.96
C THR A 284 -8.32 -10.39 -14.85
N LEU A 285 -7.26 -11.13 -14.53
CA LEU A 285 -6.08 -11.23 -15.37
C LEU A 285 -6.38 -11.92 -16.71
N GLY A 286 -7.32 -12.87 -16.72
CA GLY A 286 -7.74 -13.56 -17.94
C GLY A 286 -8.65 -12.75 -18.86
N VAL A 287 -9.49 -11.87 -18.31
CA VAL A 287 -10.45 -11.06 -19.08
C VAL A 287 -9.85 -9.75 -19.59
N GLY A 288 -8.96 -9.11 -18.82
CA GLY A 288 -8.33 -7.86 -19.26
C GLY A 288 -7.39 -8.10 -20.43
N SER A 289 -7.73 -7.64 -21.63
CA SER A 289 -6.93 -7.88 -22.85
C SER A 289 -5.48 -7.39 -22.72
N GLU A 290 -5.27 -6.20 -22.14
CA GLU A 290 -3.92 -5.65 -21.89
C GLU A 290 -3.16 -6.45 -20.81
N ALA A 291 -3.82 -6.74 -19.70
CA ALA A 291 -3.25 -7.51 -18.58
C ALA A 291 -2.89 -8.94 -19.00
N ARG A 292 -3.74 -9.58 -19.80
CA ARG A 292 -3.55 -10.91 -20.37
C ARG A 292 -2.38 -10.94 -21.32
N GLY A 293 -2.29 -9.98 -22.25
CA GLY A 293 -1.18 -9.92 -23.20
C GLY A 293 0.17 -9.72 -22.49
N ARG A 294 0.24 -8.82 -21.50
CA ARG A 294 1.45 -8.66 -20.67
C ARG A 294 1.78 -9.92 -19.88
N THR A 295 0.79 -10.55 -19.23
CA THR A 295 1.02 -11.76 -18.42
C THR A 295 1.47 -12.94 -19.27
N LEU A 296 0.91 -13.12 -20.48
CA LEU A 296 1.27 -14.22 -21.38
C LEU A 296 2.65 -14.04 -22.02
N HIS A 297 2.99 -12.83 -22.47
CA HIS A 297 4.26 -12.58 -23.18
C HIS A 297 5.44 -12.25 -22.26
N CYS A 298 5.18 -11.65 -21.11
CA CYS A 298 6.20 -11.22 -20.13
C CYS A 298 6.23 -12.07 -18.86
N GLY A 299 5.19 -12.85 -18.59
CA GLY A 299 5.04 -13.59 -17.34
C GLY A 299 4.42 -12.77 -16.21
N LEU A 300 3.91 -13.46 -15.19
CA LEU A 300 3.24 -12.85 -14.04
C LEU A 300 4.17 -12.03 -13.13
N LEU A 301 5.48 -12.36 -13.14
CA LEU A 301 6.51 -11.73 -12.30
C LEU A 301 7.28 -10.62 -13.03
N TYR A 302 6.81 -10.19 -14.21
CA TYR A 302 7.41 -9.10 -14.94
C TYR A 302 7.35 -7.78 -14.15
N GLY A 303 8.46 -7.03 -14.14
CA GLY A 303 8.54 -5.73 -13.46
C GLY A 303 8.64 -5.80 -11.93
N HIS A 304 8.73 -7.00 -11.34
CA HIS A 304 8.86 -7.15 -9.90
C HIS A 304 10.30 -6.87 -9.41
N ASN A 305 10.42 -5.87 -8.52
CA ASN A 305 11.62 -5.59 -7.73
C ASN A 305 11.54 -6.27 -6.34
N ILE A 306 12.63 -6.22 -5.56
CA ILE A 306 12.69 -6.85 -4.23
C ILE A 306 11.63 -6.29 -3.28
N PHE A 307 11.33 -4.99 -3.39
CA PHE A 307 10.30 -4.31 -2.61
C PHE A 307 8.89 -4.76 -2.97
N SER A 308 8.61 -5.02 -4.25
CA SER A 308 7.32 -5.56 -4.72
C SER A 308 7.11 -7.01 -4.25
N LEU A 309 8.17 -7.82 -4.18
CA LEU A 309 8.09 -9.17 -3.62
C LEU A 309 7.86 -9.11 -2.10
N GLY A 310 8.54 -8.19 -1.41
CA GLY A 310 8.24 -7.87 -0.02
C GLY A 310 6.80 -7.40 0.19
N LEU A 311 6.28 -6.57 -0.73
CA LEU A 311 4.90 -6.08 -0.71
C LEU A 311 3.90 -7.22 -0.82
N VAL A 312 4.16 -8.22 -1.66
CA VAL A 312 3.34 -9.43 -1.76
C VAL A 312 3.29 -10.18 -0.42
N LEU A 313 4.46 -10.41 0.21
CA LEU A 313 4.55 -11.11 1.50
C LEU A 313 3.81 -10.36 2.62
N VAL A 314 4.03 -9.05 2.73
CA VAL A 314 3.37 -8.21 3.74
C VAL A 314 1.87 -8.11 3.48
N THR A 315 1.44 -8.03 2.22
CA THR A 315 0.01 -8.01 1.86
C THR A 315 -0.67 -9.34 2.22
N ALA A 316 0.00 -10.47 2.00
CA ALA A 316 -0.51 -11.78 2.42
C ALA A 316 -0.60 -11.88 3.96
N ALA A 317 0.45 -11.49 4.68
CA ALA A 317 0.48 -11.49 6.14
C ALA A 317 -0.59 -10.56 6.75
N LEU A 318 -0.79 -9.37 6.17
CA LEU A 318 -1.83 -8.44 6.57
C LEU A 318 -3.21 -9.07 6.42
N GLY A 319 -3.51 -9.72 5.28
CA GLY A 319 -4.79 -10.40 5.07
C GLY A 319 -5.04 -11.56 6.05
N LEU A 320 -3.99 -12.34 6.38
CA LEU A 320 -4.08 -13.36 7.44
C LEU A 320 -4.39 -12.71 8.80
N SER A 321 -3.70 -11.62 9.14
CA SER A 321 -3.95 -10.86 10.38
C SER A 321 -5.39 -10.36 10.47
N VAL A 322 -5.96 -9.83 9.37
CA VAL A 322 -7.38 -9.44 9.30
C VAL A 322 -8.28 -10.62 9.66
N ALA A 323 -8.05 -11.80 9.09
CA ALA A 323 -8.89 -12.97 9.39
C ALA A 323 -8.81 -13.38 10.88
N PHE A 324 -7.64 -13.29 11.50
CA PHE A 324 -7.50 -13.49 12.95
C PHE A 324 -8.26 -12.43 13.76
N ILE A 325 -8.16 -11.15 13.37
CA ILE A 325 -8.90 -10.07 14.03
C ILE A 325 -10.41 -10.29 13.92
N LEU A 326 -10.93 -10.58 12.72
CA LEU A 326 -12.35 -10.82 12.51
C LEU A 326 -12.86 -12.04 13.28
N LYS A 327 -12.03 -13.09 13.45
CA LYS A 327 -12.40 -14.28 14.25
C LYS A 327 -12.39 -13.99 15.76
N PHE A 328 -11.32 -13.40 16.29
CA PHE A 328 -11.07 -13.30 17.73
C PHE A 328 -11.48 -11.96 18.37
N ARG A 329 -11.72 -10.92 17.57
CA ARG A 329 -12.17 -9.59 18.00
C ARG A 329 -13.48 -9.25 17.33
N ASP A 330 -13.55 -8.17 16.57
CA ASP A 330 -14.70 -7.71 15.83
C ASP A 330 -14.24 -6.79 14.70
N ASN A 331 -15.11 -6.57 13.71
CA ASN A 331 -14.80 -5.70 12.60
C ASN A 331 -14.60 -4.24 13.03
N MET A 332 -15.22 -3.80 14.14
CA MET A 332 -14.98 -2.47 14.67
C MET A 332 -13.52 -2.29 15.09
N PHE A 333 -12.94 -3.25 15.81
CA PHE A 333 -11.51 -3.22 16.15
C PHE A 333 -10.63 -3.19 14.89
N HIS A 334 -10.94 -3.99 13.87
CA HIS A 334 -10.22 -3.98 12.59
C HIS A 334 -10.22 -2.58 11.96
N VAL A 335 -11.38 -1.96 11.81
CA VAL A 335 -11.50 -0.61 11.21
C VAL A 335 -10.74 0.43 12.02
N LEU A 336 -10.82 0.39 13.36
CA LEU A 336 -10.08 1.30 14.23
C LEU A 336 -8.57 1.14 14.10
N THR A 337 -8.06 -0.09 14.06
CA THR A 337 -6.63 -0.35 13.81
C THR A 337 -6.18 0.08 12.41
N GLY A 338 -7.10 0.02 11.43
CA GLY A 338 -6.92 0.62 10.10
C GLY A 338 -6.69 2.12 10.17
N GLN A 339 -7.50 2.85 10.95
CA GLN A 339 -7.34 4.30 11.12
C GLN A 339 -6.03 4.69 11.80
N ILE A 340 -5.56 3.88 12.77
CA ILE A 340 -4.24 4.09 13.36
C ILE A 340 -3.15 3.94 12.30
N THR A 341 -3.29 2.96 11.40
CA THR A 341 -2.35 2.72 10.31
C THR A 341 -2.33 3.88 9.30
N THR A 342 -3.49 4.42 8.93
CA THR A 342 -3.59 5.53 7.96
C THR A 342 -2.98 6.82 8.48
N VAL A 343 -2.99 7.04 9.80
CA VAL A 343 -2.31 8.18 10.44
C VAL A 343 -0.81 7.90 10.63
N LEU A 344 -0.44 6.70 11.08
CA LEU A 344 0.95 6.37 11.40
C LEU A 344 1.84 6.25 10.15
N ALA A 345 1.32 5.70 9.05
CA ALA A 345 2.14 5.50 7.86
C ALA A 345 2.68 6.81 7.24
N PRO A 346 1.87 7.85 7.00
CA PRO A 346 2.37 9.16 6.54
C PRO A 346 3.37 9.79 7.52
N MET A 347 3.15 9.64 8.83
CA MET A 347 4.08 10.15 9.85
C MET A 347 5.45 9.48 9.76
N VAL A 348 5.48 8.16 9.58
CA VAL A 348 6.74 7.41 9.39
C VAL A 348 7.40 7.78 8.06
N LEU A 349 6.64 7.91 6.98
CA LEU A 349 7.16 8.37 5.68
C LEU A 349 7.81 9.75 5.78
N LEU A 350 7.14 10.69 6.46
CA LEU A 350 7.67 12.04 6.67
C LEU A 350 8.95 12.01 7.52
N ALA A 351 9.00 11.19 8.57
CA ALA A 351 10.19 11.02 9.39
C ALA A 351 11.37 10.44 8.60
N ILE A 352 11.13 9.42 7.76
CA ILE A 352 12.14 8.86 6.86
C ILE A 352 12.62 9.91 5.86
N PHE A 353 11.69 10.71 5.31
CA PHE A 353 12.03 11.79 4.39
C PHE A 353 12.92 12.84 5.05
N ILE A 354 12.54 13.34 6.23
CA ILE A 354 13.34 14.30 6.99
C ILE A 354 14.71 13.70 7.30
N TYR A 355 14.78 12.45 7.75
CA TYR A 355 16.05 11.77 8.00
C TYR A 355 16.95 11.69 6.76
N ASN A 356 16.38 11.34 5.60
CA ASN A 356 17.12 11.29 4.33
C ASN A 356 17.51 12.68 3.81
N ALA A 357 16.70 13.70 4.07
CA ALA A 357 17.02 15.09 3.74
C ALA A 357 18.11 15.65 4.66
N SER A 358 18.16 15.21 5.92
CA SER A 358 19.17 15.59 6.91
C SER A 358 20.49 14.81 6.79
N ARG A 359 20.51 13.69 6.06
CA ARG A 359 21.75 12.94 5.75
C ARG A 359 22.61 13.81 4.82
N PRO A 360 23.82 14.25 5.23
CA PRO A 360 24.68 15.06 4.38
C PRO A 360 25.19 14.20 3.23
N LYS A 361 24.60 14.35 2.03
CA LYS A 361 25.21 13.87 0.78
C LYS A 361 26.53 14.61 0.50
N ASP A 362 26.75 15.75 1.15
CA ASP A 362 27.93 16.60 0.98
C ASP A 362 29.23 15.95 1.41
N LEU A 363 29.26 14.98 2.34
CA LEU A 363 30.54 14.43 2.81
C LEU A 363 31.22 13.51 1.77
N GLU A 364 30.42 12.83 0.95
CA GLU A 364 30.93 11.92 -0.07
C GLU A 364 31.29 12.68 -1.35
N TYR A 365 30.53 13.73 -1.69
CA TYR A 365 30.86 14.67 -2.76
C TYR A 365 32.05 15.57 -2.39
N SER A 366 32.14 16.08 -1.16
CA SER A 366 33.28 16.90 -0.72
C SER A 366 34.56 16.08 -0.67
N LEU A 367 34.49 14.82 -0.20
CA LEU A 367 35.65 13.93 -0.16
C LEU A 367 36.06 13.44 -1.56
N GLN A 368 35.12 13.26 -2.49
CA GLN A 368 35.45 13.03 -3.90
C GLN A 368 36.04 14.27 -4.58
N GLN A 369 35.52 15.46 -4.28
CA GLN A 369 36.01 16.72 -4.84
C GLN A 369 37.38 17.09 -4.26
N GLU A 370 37.63 16.80 -2.99
CA GLU A 370 38.93 16.93 -2.34
C GLU A 370 39.93 15.91 -2.87
N LYS A 371 39.51 14.65 -3.10
CA LYS A 371 40.33 13.67 -3.82
C LYS A 371 40.62 14.11 -5.26
N LEU A 372 39.65 14.69 -5.99
CA LEU A 372 39.87 15.23 -7.33
C LEU A 372 40.80 16.44 -7.34
N ARG A 373 40.69 17.35 -6.36
CA ARG A 373 41.61 18.51 -6.20
C ARG A 373 43.04 18.08 -5.89
N VAL A 374 43.22 17.02 -5.09
CA VAL A 374 44.53 16.42 -4.81
C VAL A 374 45.12 15.74 -6.04
N ILE A 375 44.29 15.04 -6.83
CA ILE A 375 44.72 14.37 -8.08
C ILE A 375 45.04 15.38 -9.19
N ASN A 376 44.28 16.48 -9.29
CA ASN A 376 44.52 17.56 -10.25
C ASN A 376 45.66 18.51 -9.85
N GLY A 377 46.35 18.27 -8.74
CA GLY A 377 47.55 19.01 -8.36
C GLY A 377 47.32 20.43 -7.81
N GLU A 378 46.07 20.86 -7.61
CA GLU A 378 45.74 22.22 -7.13
C GLU A 378 46.19 22.51 -5.69
N VAL A 379 46.60 21.48 -4.93
CA VAL A 379 47.16 21.63 -3.57
C VAL A 379 48.66 21.96 -3.59
N SER A 380 49.36 21.74 -4.72
CA SER A 380 50.81 21.93 -4.80
C SER A 380 51.24 23.39 -4.98
N GLU A 381 50.33 24.33 -5.31
CA GLU A 381 50.69 25.74 -5.53
C GLU A 381 50.73 26.57 -4.25
N ARG A 382 50.19 26.09 -3.12
CA ARG A 382 50.20 26.86 -1.87
C ARG A 382 51.51 26.77 -1.08
N SER A 383 52.40 25.85 -1.42
CA SER A 383 53.69 25.68 -0.72
C SER A 383 54.89 26.28 -1.46
N ARG A 384 54.69 26.90 -2.63
CA ARG A 384 55.77 27.47 -3.45
C ARG A 384 55.81 29.01 -3.43
N GLY A 385 54.91 29.65 -2.70
CA GLY A 385 54.82 31.12 -2.55
C GLY A 385 55.61 31.70 -1.38
N ASP A 386 55.99 30.90 -0.38
CA ASP A 386 56.64 31.39 0.84
C ASP A 386 58.19 31.48 0.71
N GLY A 387 58.70 31.51 -0.53
CA GLY A 387 60.13 31.66 -0.82
C GLY A 387 60.55 33.10 -1.15
N GLU A 388 59.64 33.93 -1.66
CA GLU A 388 59.95 35.31 -2.08
C GLU A 388 59.77 36.35 -0.97
N GLU A 389 58.97 36.08 0.07
CA GLU A 389 58.86 36.98 1.23
C GLU A 389 60.06 36.90 2.20
N LEU A 390 60.86 35.82 2.14
CA LEU A 390 62.03 35.66 3.01
C LEU A 390 63.31 36.32 2.45
N GLU A 391 63.38 36.56 1.13
CA GLU A 391 64.48 37.35 0.52
C GLU A 391 64.27 38.87 0.64
N LEU A 392 63.02 39.34 0.75
CA LEU A 392 62.69 40.75 0.97
C LEU A 392 62.94 41.24 2.41
N LEU A 393 63.13 40.32 3.37
CA LEU A 393 63.44 40.65 4.77
C LEU A 393 64.95 40.69 5.10
N THR A 394 65.84 40.46 4.13
CA THR A 394 67.29 40.40 4.40
C THR A 394 68.13 41.48 3.67
N ARG A 395 67.50 42.48 3.03
CA ARG A 395 68.25 43.50 2.28
C ARG A 395 67.87 44.93 2.65
N THR A 396 68.62 45.43 3.64
CA THR A 396 69.05 46.83 3.86
C THR A 396 67.98 47.89 4.10
N GLU A 397 67.74 48.19 5.39
CA GLU A 397 67.61 49.57 5.85
C GLU A 397 68.92 50.31 5.51
N THR A 398 68.87 51.25 4.57
CA THR A 398 69.68 52.47 4.57
C THR A 398 69.01 53.46 3.61
N ASP A 399 68.58 54.60 4.17
CA ASP A 399 68.46 55.93 3.54
C ASP A 399 67.43 56.07 2.40
N SER A 400 66.62 57.13 2.24
CA SER A 400 66.45 58.44 2.88
C SER A 400 65.30 59.12 2.14
N GLU A 401 64.52 59.90 2.88
CA GLU A 401 63.88 61.17 2.48
C GLU A 401 63.23 61.38 1.08
N SER A 402 61.95 61.74 1.15
CA SER A 402 61.36 62.98 0.59
C SER A 402 60.92 63.07 -0.88
N GLU A 403 59.81 63.82 -1.04
CA GLU A 403 59.32 64.53 -2.24
C GLU A 403 58.68 63.64 -3.33
N GLU A 404 57.61 64.01 -4.04
CA GLU A 404 56.86 65.26 -4.17
C GLU A 404 55.50 64.94 -4.85
N SER A 405 54.59 65.91 -4.76
CA SER A 405 53.45 66.25 -5.66
C SER A 405 53.33 65.52 -7.01
N LEU A 406 52.14 65.28 -7.57
CA LEU A 406 51.00 66.20 -7.73
C LEU A 406 49.75 65.43 -8.17
#